data_AF-A0A0C2Z6R5-F1
#
_entry.id   AF-A0A0C2Z6R5-F1
#
_cell.length_a   1.000
_cell.length_b   1.000
_cell.length_c   1.000
_cell.angle_alpha   90.00
_cell.angle_beta   90.00
_cell.angle_gamma   90.00
#
_symmetry.space_group_name_H-M   'P 1'
#
loop_
_entity.id
_entity.type
_entity.pdbx_description
1 polymer ?
#
loop_
_entity_poly.entity_id
_entity_poly.type
_entity_poly.pdbx_seq_one_letter_code
_entity_poly.pdbx_strand_id
1 'polypeptide(L)'
;GAMFVPIIMGSDKTTVSVATGNNDYWPIYMSTGNVHNCARCGHNQAVSLLGFLAILKTTLVDQEFESDPEFRAFCRHLLHSSLAAVLETMKPAMSKPEVTLCADGHYRRAIYGIGPYIGDYPEQALLACIVQGWCPK
;
A
#
# COMPACT_ATOMS: atom_id res chain seq x y z
N GLY A 1 26.14 12.36 6.72
CA GLY A 1 25.28 13.02 5.71
C GLY A 1 23.82 12.71 5.96
N ALA A 2 22.89 13.38 5.28
CA ALA A 2 21.46 13.05 5.29
C ALA A 2 21.11 12.18 4.07
N MET A 3 20.12 11.31 4.21
CA MET A 3 19.65 10.39 3.17
C MET A 3 18.13 10.33 3.22
N PHE A 4 17.47 10.44 2.07
CA PHE A 4 16.03 10.23 1.98
C PHE A 4 15.75 8.77 1.65
N VAL A 5 14.85 8.11 2.40
CA VAL A 5 14.46 6.71 2.22
C VAL A 5 12.99 6.67 1.81
N PRO A 6 12.68 6.56 0.51
CA PRO A 6 11.30 6.40 0.05
C PRO A 6 10.79 5.02 0.45
N ILE A 7 9.53 4.98 0.89
CA ILE A 7 8.83 3.75 1.24
C ILE A 7 7.81 3.48 0.15
N ILE A 8 8.10 2.47 -0.66
CA ILE A 8 7.26 2.02 -1.76
C ILE A 8 6.24 1.06 -1.18
N MET A 9 4.96 1.29 -1.46
CA MET A 9 3.89 0.37 -1.10
C MET A 9 3.34 -0.28 -2.36
N GLY A 10 2.67 -1.41 -2.21
CA GLY A 10 1.87 -1.95 -3.28
C GLY A 10 0.84 -2.95 -2.79
N SER A 11 -0.15 -3.21 -3.61
CA SER A 11 -1.13 -4.26 -3.35
C SER A 11 -1.43 -5.02 -4.62
N ASP A 12 -1.76 -6.30 -4.44
CA ASP A 12 -2.22 -7.18 -5.51
C ASP A 12 -3.41 -7.97 -4.97
N LYS A 13 -4.56 -7.90 -5.65
CA LYS A 13 -5.77 -8.58 -5.17
C LYS A 13 -5.57 -10.09 -5.22
N THR A 14 -5.67 -10.75 -4.06
CA THR A 14 -5.48 -12.20 -3.96
C THR A 14 -6.71 -12.87 -3.36
N THR A 15 -7.19 -13.93 -4.02
CA THR A 15 -8.24 -14.81 -3.49
C THR A 15 -7.60 -15.83 -2.56
N VAL A 16 -7.94 -15.77 -1.27
CA VAL A 16 -7.28 -16.58 -0.22
C VAL A 16 -7.98 -17.91 0.04
N SER A 17 -9.25 -18.07 -0.37
CA SER A 17 -9.99 -19.33 -0.21
C SER A 17 -10.89 -19.65 -1.40
N VAL A 18 -10.69 -20.81 -2.02
CA VAL A 18 -11.49 -21.33 -3.14
C VAL A 18 -12.24 -22.59 -2.68
N ALA A 19 -13.20 -22.46 -1.75
CA ALA A 19 -14.15 -23.53 -1.39
C ALA A 19 -15.17 -23.08 -0.33
N THR A 20 -14.72 -22.36 0.71
CA THR A 20 -15.49 -22.19 1.97
C THR A 20 -15.76 -20.73 2.35
N GLY A 21 -15.96 -19.84 1.37
CA GLY A 21 -16.31 -18.44 1.66
C GLY A 21 -15.93 -17.40 0.61
N ASN A 22 -15.16 -17.78 -0.42
CA ASN A 22 -14.75 -16.88 -1.50
C ASN A 22 -14.20 -15.53 -1.00
N ASN A 23 -13.38 -15.55 0.06
CA ASN A 23 -12.80 -14.34 0.64
C ASN A 23 -11.61 -13.88 -0.21
N ASP A 24 -11.69 -12.64 -0.71
CA ASP A 24 -10.53 -11.96 -1.30
C ASP A 24 -9.95 -11.01 -0.25
N TYR A 25 -8.63 -10.89 -0.27
CA TYR A 25 -7.92 -9.92 0.54
C TYR A 25 -7.01 -9.07 -0.34
N TRP A 26 -6.73 -7.87 0.16
CA TRP A 26 -5.73 -6.97 -0.39
C TRP A 26 -4.48 -7.03 0.48
N PRO A 27 -3.51 -7.92 0.19
CA PRO A 27 -2.20 -7.84 0.80
C PRO A 27 -1.56 -6.48 0.46
N ILE A 28 -1.12 -5.77 1.49
CA ILE A 28 -0.26 -4.59 1.34
C ILE A 28 1.18 -5.06 1.50
N TYR A 29 1.99 -4.79 0.50
CA TYR A 29 3.43 -4.94 0.51
C TYR A 29 4.10 -3.59 0.74
N MET A 30 5.26 -3.62 1.38
CA MET A 30 6.08 -2.44 1.64
C MET A 30 7.55 -2.76 1.35
N SER A 31 8.25 -1.83 0.71
CA SER A 31 9.68 -1.91 0.40
C SER A 31 10.35 -0.58 0.64
N THR A 32 11.61 -0.61 1.09
CA THR A 32 12.45 0.59 0.99
C THR A 32 12.87 0.79 -0.47
N GLY A 33 12.90 2.02 -0.95
CA GLY A 33 13.23 2.32 -2.33
C GLY A 33 14.74 2.47 -2.57
N ASN A 34 15.57 2.51 -1.54
CA ASN A 34 17.03 2.64 -1.67
C ASN A 34 17.78 1.30 -1.71
N VAL A 35 17.07 0.22 -2.01
CA VAL A 35 17.65 -1.10 -2.23
C VAL A 35 18.33 -1.19 -3.60
N HIS A 36 19.42 -1.94 -3.66
CA HIS A 36 20.11 -2.22 -4.91
C HIS A 36 19.25 -3.10 -5.83
N ASN A 37 19.48 -3.03 -7.14
CA ASN A 37 18.66 -3.75 -8.13
C ASN A 37 18.60 -5.27 -7.87
N CYS A 38 19.72 -5.87 -7.46
CA CYS A 38 19.76 -7.29 -7.12
C CYS A 38 18.82 -7.67 -5.95
N ALA A 39 18.65 -6.78 -4.96
CA ALA A 39 17.72 -6.99 -3.87
C ALA A 39 16.27 -6.74 -4.30
N ARG A 40 16.02 -5.85 -5.26
CA ARG A 40 14.68 -5.67 -5.86
C ARG A 40 14.22 -6.88 -6.66
N CYS A 41 15.13 -7.47 -7.43
CA CYS A 41 14.85 -8.65 -8.26
C CYS A 41 15.01 -9.97 -7.49
N GLY A 42 15.56 -9.93 -6.28
CA GLY A 42 15.79 -11.09 -5.44
C GLY A 42 14.54 -11.49 -4.67
N HIS A 43 14.26 -12.79 -4.60
CA HIS A 43 13.15 -13.31 -3.80
C HIS A 43 13.35 -12.99 -2.32
N ASN A 44 12.35 -12.32 -1.72
CA ASN A 44 12.29 -12.00 -0.29
C ASN A 44 13.44 -11.12 0.23
N GLN A 45 14.02 -10.26 -0.62
CA GLN A 45 15.19 -9.44 -0.26
C GLN A 45 14.87 -7.95 0.00
N ALA A 46 13.80 -7.42 -0.59
CA ALA A 46 13.46 -5.99 -0.48
C ALA A 46 12.00 -5.70 -0.07
N VAL A 47 11.10 -6.64 -0.33
CA VAL A 47 9.66 -6.47 -0.13
C VAL A 47 9.22 -7.26 1.10
N SER A 48 8.48 -6.60 1.99
CA SER A 48 7.86 -7.20 3.18
C SER A 48 6.35 -7.10 3.11
N LEU A 49 5.63 -8.13 3.55
CA LEU A 49 4.17 -8.09 3.69
C LEU A 49 3.82 -7.30 4.96
N LEU A 50 3.06 -6.23 4.81
CA LEU A 50 2.65 -5.34 5.90
C LEU A 50 1.33 -5.80 6.55
N GLY A 51 0.41 -6.35 5.76
CA GLY A 51 -0.86 -6.87 6.27
C GLY A 51 -1.87 -7.14 5.17
N PHE A 52 -3.06 -7.58 5.56
CA PHE A 52 -4.18 -7.82 4.66
C PHE A 52 -5.31 -6.84 4.96
N LEU A 53 -5.69 -6.04 3.96
CA LEU A 53 -6.88 -5.21 4.03
C LEU A 53 -8.12 -6.04 3.76
N ALA A 54 -9.15 -5.79 4.57
CA ALA A 54 -10.46 -6.37 4.36
C ALA A 54 -11.10 -5.75 3.12
N ILE A 55 -11.48 -6.61 2.17
CA ILE A 55 -12.33 -6.21 1.06
C ILE A 55 -13.77 -6.43 1.52
N LEU A 56 -14.55 -5.36 1.53
CA LEU A 56 -15.99 -5.47 1.77
C LEU A 56 -16.63 -6.13 0.55
N LYS A 57 -16.80 -7.45 0.62
CA LYS A 57 -17.68 -8.20 -0.27
C LYS A 57 -19.06 -8.24 0.35
N THR A 58 -19.99 -7.43 -0.14
CA THR A 58 -21.41 -7.61 0.18
C THR A 58 -21.94 -8.69 -0.75
N THR A 59 -22.09 -9.91 -0.22
CA THR A 59 -22.37 -11.17 -0.94
C THR A 59 -23.68 -11.25 -1.76
N LEU A 60 -24.32 -10.12 -2.07
CA LEU A 60 -25.53 -10.03 -2.90
C LEU A 60 -25.52 -8.82 -3.86
N VAL A 61 -24.45 -8.01 -3.86
CA VAL A 61 -24.57 -6.56 -4.09
C VAL A 61 -23.53 -5.98 -5.06
N ASP A 62 -22.60 -6.80 -5.57
CA ASP A 62 -21.56 -6.32 -6.51
C ASP A 62 -22.16 -5.74 -7.81
N GLN A 63 -23.42 -6.05 -8.17
CA GLN A 63 -24.10 -5.46 -9.33
C GLN A 63 -25.07 -4.31 -9.01
N GLU A 64 -25.64 -4.25 -7.80
CA GLU A 64 -26.71 -3.27 -7.48
C GLU A 64 -26.17 -2.00 -6.79
N PHE A 65 -25.09 -2.08 -6.01
CA PHE A 65 -24.53 -0.93 -5.28
C PHE A 65 -23.15 -0.49 -5.80
N GLU A 66 -22.61 -1.13 -6.84
CA GLU A 66 -21.43 -0.62 -7.57
C GLU A 66 -21.66 0.82 -8.08
N SER A 67 -22.93 1.16 -8.33
CA SER A 67 -23.34 2.49 -8.81
C SER A 67 -23.75 3.45 -7.69
N ASP A 68 -23.85 2.98 -6.43
CA ASP A 68 -24.24 3.84 -5.31
C ASP A 68 -23.06 4.74 -4.89
N PRO A 69 -23.18 6.07 -5.01
CA PRO A 69 -22.12 7.00 -4.62
C PRO A 69 -21.78 6.92 -3.12
N GLU A 70 -22.75 6.63 -2.24
CA GLU A 70 -22.54 6.56 -0.79
C GLU A 70 -21.71 5.33 -0.42
N PHE A 71 -22.08 4.16 -0.95
CA PHE A 71 -21.32 2.93 -0.75
C PHE A 71 -19.88 3.06 -1.26
N ARG A 72 -19.67 3.62 -2.45
CA ARG A 72 -18.32 3.89 -2.98
C ARG A 72 -17.53 4.84 -2.10
N ALA A 73 -18.16 5.89 -1.57
CA ALA A 73 -17.52 6.81 -0.63
C ALA A 73 -17.12 6.10 0.66
N PHE A 74 -17.97 5.23 1.19
CA PHE A 74 -17.68 4.41 2.36
C PHE A 74 -16.50 3.46 2.13
N CYS A 75 -16.46 2.74 1.00
CA CYS A 75 -15.34 1.86 0.67
C CYS A 75 -14.02 2.63 0.55
N ARG A 76 -14.01 3.79 -0.13
CA ARG A 76 -12.84 4.68 -0.18
C ARG A 76 -12.41 5.13 1.21
N HIS A 77 -13.37 5.56 2.04
CA HIS A 77 -13.10 6.00 3.40
C HIS A 77 -12.49 4.87 4.25
N LEU A 78 -13.04 3.66 4.18
CA LEU A 78 -12.51 2.50 4.89
C LEU A 78 -11.06 2.19 4.47
N LEU A 79 -10.78 2.23 3.17
CA LEU A 79 -9.43 2.01 2.64
C LEU A 79 -8.46 3.06 3.18
N HIS A 80 -8.78 4.34 3.01
CA HIS A 80 -7.90 5.43 3.42
C HIS A 80 -7.71 5.49 4.94
N SER A 81 -8.76 5.22 5.73
CA SER A 81 -8.65 5.14 7.19
C SER A 81 -7.77 3.97 7.63
N SER A 82 -7.86 2.83 6.95
CA SER A 82 -7.00 1.67 7.24
C SER A 82 -5.54 1.97 6.89
N LEU A 83 -5.27 2.55 5.72
CA LEU A 83 -3.92 2.97 5.33
C LEU A 83 -3.35 4.04 6.27
N ALA A 84 -4.17 5.01 6.69
CA ALA A 84 -3.76 6.02 7.66
C ALA A 84 -3.38 5.40 9.01
N ALA A 85 -4.16 4.44 9.51
CA ALA A 85 -3.87 3.73 10.75
C ALA A 85 -2.55 2.93 10.66
N VAL A 86 -2.30 2.25 9.54
CA VAL A 86 -1.05 1.52 9.31
C VAL A 86 0.15 2.47 9.25
N LEU A 87 0.02 3.59 8.54
CA LEU A 87 1.09 4.58 8.36
C LEU A 87 1.29 5.52 9.54
N GLU A 88 0.36 5.53 10.52
CA GLU A 88 0.45 6.39 11.71
C GLU A 88 1.78 6.18 12.45
N THR A 89 2.21 4.92 12.56
CA THR A 89 3.46 4.52 13.22
C THR A 89 4.70 5.08 12.53
N MET A 90 4.62 5.42 11.24
CA MET A 90 5.74 5.93 10.46
C MET A 90 5.86 7.46 10.49
N LYS A 91 4.80 8.19 10.84
CA LYS A 91 4.81 9.66 10.85
C LYS A 91 5.99 10.28 11.63
N PRO A 92 6.41 9.74 12.80
CA PRO A 92 7.57 10.28 13.52
C PRO A 92 8.86 10.22 12.68
N ALA A 93 9.08 9.10 11.98
CA ALA A 93 10.25 8.86 11.13
C ALA A 93 10.26 9.71 9.85
N MET A 94 9.11 10.23 9.45
CA MET A 94 8.99 11.21 8.35
C MET A 94 9.30 12.64 8.78
N SER A 95 9.06 12.96 10.05
CA SER A 95 9.25 14.32 10.58
C SER A 95 10.65 14.54 11.15
N LYS A 96 11.20 13.53 11.83
CA LYS A 96 12.51 13.61 12.47
C LYS A 96 13.44 12.57 11.85
N PRO A 97 14.61 12.99 11.33
CA PRO A 97 15.56 12.05 10.77
C PRO A 97 16.11 11.11 11.85
N GLU A 98 16.14 9.81 11.55
CA GLU A 98 16.71 8.78 12.40
C GLU A 98 18.16 8.49 12.00
N VAL A 99 19.03 8.15 12.96
CA VAL A 99 20.41 7.77 12.65
C VAL A 99 20.46 6.28 12.34
N THR A 100 20.69 5.93 11.08
CA THR A 100 20.68 4.55 10.59
C THR A 100 22.06 4.15 10.08
N LEU A 101 22.49 2.92 10.37
CA LEU A 101 23.68 2.32 9.78
C LEU A 101 23.37 1.89 8.35
N CYS A 102 24.10 2.43 7.38
CA CYS A 102 23.97 2.05 5.98
C CYS A 102 24.86 0.85 5.64
N ALA A 103 24.57 0.17 4.53
CA ALA A 103 25.29 -1.02 4.07
C ALA A 103 26.78 -0.76 3.73
N ASP A 104 27.16 0.50 3.53
CA ASP A 104 28.55 0.93 3.31
C ASP A 104 29.31 1.17 4.63
N GLY A 105 28.71 0.85 5.79
CA GLY A 105 29.31 0.99 7.12
C GLY A 105 29.23 2.40 7.71
N HIS A 106 28.62 3.37 7.01
CA HIS A 106 28.50 4.74 7.49
C HIS A 106 27.15 5.01 8.14
N TYR A 107 27.16 5.79 9.23
CA TYR A 107 25.93 6.31 9.83
C TYR A 107 25.43 7.54 9.07
N ARG A 108 24.15 7.53 8.72
CA ARG A 108 23.48 8.64 8.03
C ARG A 108 22.18 8.98 8.72
N ARG A 109 21.77 10.24 8.61
CA ARG A 109 20.45 10.70 9.06
C ARG A 109 19.43 10.35 7.99
N ALA A 110 18.70 9.25 8.18
CA ALA A 110 17.64 8.77 7.31
C ALA A 110 16.35 9.56 7.55
N ILE A 111 15.80 10.12 6.48
CA ILE A 111 14.48 10.74 6.45
C ILE A 111 13.57 9.82 5.68
N TYR A 112 12.57 9.24 6.33
CA TYR A 112 11.63 8.35 5.66
C TYR A 112 10.52 9.17 5.00
N GLY A 113 9.99 8.67 3.90
CA GLY A 113 8.87 9.34 3.23
C GLY A 113 8.02 8.36 2.45
N ILE A 114 6.74 8.69 2.28
CA ILE A 114 5.83 7.91 1.45
C ILE A 114 6.29 8.04 -0.01
N GLY A 115 6.59 6.91 -0.63
CA GLY A 115 6.97 6.78 -2.02
C GLY A 115 5.77 6.40 -2.90
N PRO A 116 6.02 5.90 -4.12
CA PRO A 116 4.96 5.46 -5.02
C PRO A 116 4.19 4.27 -4.44
N TYR A 117 2.92 4.20 -4.80
CA TYR A 117 2.08 3.02 -4.58
C TYR A 117 1.96 2.23 -5.89
N ILE A 118 2.38 0.98 -5.88
CA ILE A 118 2.34 0.08 -7.03
C ILE A 118 1.09 -0.77 -6.92
N GLY A 119 0.15 -0.56 -7.84
CA GLY A 119 -1.03 -1.39 -8.02
C GLY A 119 -1.45 -1.35 -9.48
N ASP A 120 -2.33 -2.26 -9.89
CA ASP A 120 -3.02 -2.21 -11.16
C ASP A 120 -4.08 -1.09 -11.18
N TYR A 121 -4.70 -0.89 -12.34
CA TYR A 121 -5.54 0.28 -12.58
C TYR A 121 -6.73 0.43 -11.61
N PRO A 122 -7.49 -0.62 -11.25
CA PRO A 122 -8.60 -0.50 -10.31
C PRO A 122 -8.14 0.00 -8.92
N GLU A 123 -7.00 -0.49 -8.45
CA GLU A 123 -6.36 -0.17 -7.18
C GLU A 123 -5.88 1.27 -7.18
N GLN A 124 -5.22 1.70 -8.27
CA GLN A 124 -4.84 3.10 -8.47
C GLN A 124 -6.07 4.01 -8.50
N ALA A 125 -7.14 3.61 -9.15
CA ALA A 125 -8.36 4.39 -9.22
C ALA A 125 -9.01 4.56 -7.84
N LEU A 126 -9.02 3.49 -7.03
CA LEU A 126 -9.56 3.54 -5.68
C LEU A 126 -8.70 4.43 -4.76
N LEU A 127 -7.38 4.31 -4.82
CA LEU A 127 -6.43 5.13 -4.05
C LEU A 127 -6.47 6.60 -4.45
N ALA A 128 -6.62 6.89 -5.74
CA ALA A 128 -6.76 8.26 -6.23
C ALA A 128 -8.18 8.83 -6.02
N CYS A 129 -9.10 8.04 -5.46
CA CYS A 129 -10.52 8.39 -5.29
C CYS A 129 -11.23 8.78 -6.61
N ILE A 130 -10.76 8.31 -7.76
CA ILE A 130 -11.34 8.62 -9.07
C ILE A 130 -12.42 7.60 -9.46
N VAL A 131 -13.16 7.90 -10.53
CA VAL A 131 -14.10 6.96 -11.15
C VAL A 131 -13.32 6.02 -12.07
N GLN A 132 -13.57 4.71 -12.00
CA GLN A 132 -12.97 3.75 -12.93
C GLN A 132 -13.35 4.10 -14.38
N GLY A 133 -12.41 3.91 -15.30
CA GLY A 133 -12.55 4.32 -16.70
C GLY A 133 -12.21 5.80 -16.95
N TRP A 134 -11.96 6.58 -15.90
CA TRP A 134 -11.45 7.95 -16.03
C TRP A 134 -9.94 7.93 -15.77
N CYS A 135 -9.18 8.65 -16.59
CA CYS A 135 -7.76 8.79 -16.38
C CYS A 135 -7.53 9.81 -15.25
N PRO A 136 -6.80 9.46 -14.16
CA PRO A 136 -6.32 10.47 -13.23
C PRO A 136 -5.37 11.37 -14.01
N LYS A 137 -5.72 12.65 -14.15
CA LYS A 137 -4.77 13.65 -14.63
C LYS A 137 -3.77 14.00 -13.54
#